data_AF-W3XGE1-F1
#
_entry.id   AF-W3XGE1-F1
#
_cell.length_a   1.000
_cell.length_b   1.000
_cell.length_c   1.000
_cell.angle_alpha   90.00
_cell.angle_beta   90.00
_cell.angle_gamma   90.00
#
_symmetry.space_group_name_H-M   'P 1'
#
loop_
_entity.id
_entity.type
_entity.pdbx_description
1 polymer ?
#
loop_
_entity_poly.entity_id
_entity_poly.type
_entity_poly.pdbx_seq_one_letter_code
_entity_poly.pdbx_strand_id
1 'polypeptide(L)'
;MKINLTSLAIGFIVMMVATAYMTRAIQLVLGTSKRAMTERAEELGPRGDEIPMSAIPASEDEQHAASALSPAPSSLDLSPPSPAVASQATSQIRLHAPGDVTPSEESGQATPVNLPPQAPLPLPRAEVWALRIVRHLDLLTYSILFLFVGLPVYYAVGYGMPMHLSFGVLMYFGATALPPSWRQYLHPVLVSSLFTVLGIWVLGLAMGHSLETTLTEYRTGAKYLELWNGSHELPGAGDILSSVLDASIVALALPMYQYRRELRQHFFAIVTPNILVSIASLFAYPYICYAIGITAERSLAFAARSLTLALATPAVVNLGGDTYTIAAIAIASGIIGALVGQQMLAWMKIPEDDYVTRGVTLGANSSAIATAMLLRTDPRAAALSSLSMGLFGTITVLFTSIPPIANAIRSLVGL
;
A
#
# COMPACT_ATOMS: atom_id res chain seq x y z
N MET A 1 19.44 -28.13 8.79
CA MET A 1 19.80 -28.05 7.37
C MET A 1 19.27 -26.73 6.84
N LYS A 2 20.16 -25.82 6.45
CA LYS A 2 19.88 -24.38 6.28
C LYS A 2 19.04 -24.14 5.03
N ILE A 3 17.88 -23.48 5.18
CA ILE A 3 17.25 -22.80 4.04
C ILE A 3 18.25 -21.74 3.60
N ASN A 4 18.85 -21.92 2.42
CA ASN A 4 19.81 -20.96 1.89
C ASN A 4 19.04 -19.70 1.50
N LEU A 5 19.05 -18.69 2.37
CA LEU A 5 18.40 -17.40 2.12
C LEU A 5 18.86 -16.77 0.80
N THR A 6 20.09 -17.09 0.37
CA THR A 6 20.67 -16.71 -0.93
C THR A 6 19.91 -17.30 -2.12
N SER A 7 19.52 -18.58 -2.08
CA SER A 7 18.76 -19.18 -3.20
C SER A 7 17.34 -18.61 -3.27
N LEU A 8 16.75 -18.30 -2.13
CA LEU A 8 15.45 -17.61 -2.06
C LEU A 8 15.55 -16.19 -2.62
N ALA A 9 16.60 -15.43 -2.27
CA ALA A 9 16.81 -14.07 -2.78
C ALA A 9 17.08 -14.05 -4.29
N ILE A 10 17.94 -14.95 -4.80
CA ILE A 10 18.19 -15.08 -6.24
C ILE A 10 16.91 -15.44 -6.97
N GLY A 11 16.17 -16.43 -6.45
CA GLY A 11 14.89 -16.85 -7.00
C GLY A 11 13.88 -15.70 -7.05
N PHE A 12 13.80 -14.90 -5.98
CA PHE A 12 12.97 -13.71 -5.92
C PHE A 12 13.36 -12.70 -7.02
N ILE A 13 14.65 -12.39 -7.14
CA ILE A 13 15.15 -11.42 -8.11
C ILE A 13 14.83 -11.87 -9.54
N VAL A 14 15.15 -13.12 -9.88
CA VAL A 14 14.94 -13.67 -11.22
C VAL A 14 13.46 -13.60 -11.61
N MET A 15 12.56 -13.99 -10.71
CA MET A 15 11.13 -13.98 -11.00
C MET A 15 10.56 -12.57 -11.09
N MET A 16 11.01 -11.66 -10.23
CA MET A 16 10.62 -10.26 -10.29
C MET A 16 11.02 -9.62 -11.63
N VAL A 17 12.26 -9.86 -12.06
CA VAL A 17 12.80 -9.41 -13.35
C VAL A 17 12.05 -10.03 -14.52
N ALA A 18 11.83 -11.35 -14.49
CA ALA A 18 11.09 -12.06 -15.53
C ALA A 18 9.66 -11.55 -15.64
N THR A 19 8.96 -11.37 -14.51
CA THR A 19 7.58 -10.86 -14.48
C THR A 19 7.50 -9.45 -15.06
N ALA A 20 8.43 -8.57 -14.67
CA ALA A 20 8.49 -7.20 -15.15
C ALA A 20 8.69 -7.12 -16.67
N TYR A 21 9.74 -7.75 -17.19
CA TYR A 21 10.04 -7.70 -18.62
C TYR A 21 8.98 -8.43 -19.45
N MET A 22 8.44 -9.54 -18.96
CA MET A 22 7.38 -10.25 -19.66
C MET A 22 6.09 -9.43 -19.72
N THR A 23 5.69 -8.80 -18.61
CA THR A 23 4.52 -7.91 -18.59
C THR A 23 4.71 -6.74 -19.54
N ARG A 24 5.89 -6.11 -19.51
CA ARG A 24 6.21 -5.00 -20.40
C ARG A 24 6.26 -5.41 -21.88
N ALA A 25 6.82 -6.59 -22.19
CA ALA A 25 6.84 -7.11 -23.55
C ALA A 25 5.43 -7.37 -24.07
N ILE A 26 4.57 -7.97 -23.25
CA ILE A 26 3.16 -8.20 -23.59
C ILE A 26 2.41 -6.87 -23.79
N GLN A 27 2.68 -5.87 -22.96
CA GLN A 27 2.11 -4.53 -23.15
C GLN A 27 2.55 -3.85 -24.45
N LEU A 28 3.82 -4.00 -24.83
CA LEU A 28 4.34 -3.46 -26.08
C LEU A 28 3.70 -4.16 -27.29
N VAL A 29 3.55 -5.48 -27.23
CA VAL A 29 2.88 -6.27 -28.29
C VAL A 29 1.40 -5.90 -28.42
N LEU A 30 0.71 -5.68 -27.29
CA LEU A 30 -0.71 -5.30 -27.27
C LEU A 30 -0.94 -3.80 -27.56
N GLY A 31 0.12 -2.98 -27.66
CA GLY A 31 0.02 -1.53 -27.83
C GLY A 31 -0.58 -0.77 -26.63
N THR A 32 -0.73 -1.45 -25.49
CA THR A 32 -1.37 -0.93 -24.29
C THR A 32 -0.47 0.01 -23.49
N SER A 33 0.86 -0.10 -23.64
CA SER A 33 1.83 0.78 -22.97
C SER A 33 1.66 2.25 -23.37
N LYS A 34 1.42 2.55 -24.66
CA LYS A 34 1.19 3.94 -25.11
C LYS A 34 -0.08 4.51 -24.51
N ARG A 35 -1.15 3.70 -24.43
CA ARG A 35 -2.45 4.10 -23.87
C ARG A 35 -2.38 4.39 -22.37
N ALA A 36 -1.71 3.53 -21.60
CA ALA A 36 -1.51 3.75 -20.16
C ALA A 36 -0.76 5.08 -19.90
N MET A 37 0.26 5.39 -20.72
CA MET A 37 0.95 6.67 -20.64
C MET A 37 0.05 7.85 -21.03
N THR A 38 -0.82 7.69 -22.03
CA THR A 38 -1.78 8.74 -22.43
C THR A 38 -2.84 8.98 -21.35
N GLU A 39 -3.40 7.93 -20.75
CA GLU A 39 -4.40 8.02 -19.67
C GLU A 39 -3.83 8.68 -18.39
N ARG A 40 -2.53 8.49 -18.12
CA ARG A 40 -1.85 9.18 -17.02
C ARG A 40 -1.57 10.64 -17.35
N ALA A 41 -1.20 10.94 -18.60
CA ALA A 41 -1.01 12.31 -19.06
C ALA A 41 -2.32 13.12 -19.08
N GLU A 42 -3.44 12.48 -19.42
CA GLU A 42 -4.78 13.08 -19.38
C GLU A 42 -5.23 13.40 -17.94
N GLU A 43 -4.92 12.55 -16.95
CA GLU A 43 -5.23 12.84 -15.54
C GLU A 43 -4.29 13.86 -14.89
N LEU A 44 -3.03 13.92 -15.31
CA LEU A 44 -2.10 14.90 -14.75
C LEU A 44 -2.35 16.32 -15.26
N GLY A 45 -3.11 16.46 -16.37
CA GLY A 45 -3.48 17.72 -17.00
C GLY A 45 -2.30 18.65 -17.33
N PRO A 46 -2.51 19.75 -18.07
CA PRO A 46 -1.63 20.89 -17.95
C PRO A 46 -1.82 21.43 -16.52
N ARG A 47 -0.79 21.38 -15.67
CA ARG A 47 -0.79 21.90 -14.28
C ARG A 47 -0.97 23.43 -14.22
N GLY A 48 -2.10 23.94 -14.68
CA GLY A 48 -2.37 25.37 -14.81
C GLY A 48 -3.77 25.82 -14.43
N ASP A 49 -4.81 24.96 -14.41
CA ASP A 49 -6.19 25.47 -14.34
C ASP A 49 -7.21 24.63 -13.55
N GLU A 50 -6.77 23.66 -12.73
CA GLU A 50 -7.71 22.91 -11.89
C GLU A 50 -7.79 23.50 -10.47
N ILE A 51 -8.95 24.06 -10.14
CA ILE A 51 -9.32 24.43 -8.76
C ILE A 51 -9.52 23.13 -7.96
N PRO A 52 -8.71 22.85 -6.92
CA PRO A 52 -8.74 21.56 -6.24
C PRO A 52 -9.90 21.50 -5.23
N MET A 53 -11.07 21.05 -5.67
CA MET A 53 -12.12 20.57 -4.77
C MET A 53 -11.94 19.06 -4.54
N SER A 54 -11.06 18.70 -3.60
CA SER A 54 -10.92 17.38 -2.92
C SER A 54 -9.47 16.87 -2.72
N ALA A 55 -8.47 17.75 -2.62
CA ALA A 55 -7.17 17.33 -2.14
C ALA A 55 -7.21 17.07 -0.62
N ILE A 56 -7.04 15.81 -0.21
CA ILE A 56 -6.57 15.48 1.15
C ILE A 56 -5.11 15.97 1.20
N PRO A 57 -4.71 16.84 2.15
CA PRO A 57 -3.35 17.35 2.18
C PRO A 57 -2.38 16.19 2.44
N ALA A 58 -1.53 15.91 1.46
CA ALA A 58 -0.31 15.16 1.68
C ALA A 58 0.58 15.98 2.62
N SER A 59 1.20 15.31 3.60
CA SER A 59 2.13 15.94 4.54
C SER A 59 3.24 16.69 3.81
N GLU A 60 3.39 17.99 4.11
CA GLU A 60 4.29 18.97 3.47
C GLU A 60 5.80 18.70 3.62
N ASP A 61 6.24 17.54 4.12
CA ASP A 61 7.66 17.28 4.38
C ASP A 61 8.46 16.83 3.15
N GLU A 62 7.84 16.60 1.98
CA GLU A 62 8.56 16.19 0.74
C GLU A 62 8.60 17.26 -0.37
N GLN A 63 7.91 18.41 -0.22
CA GLN A 63 7.87 19.45 -1.26
C GLN A 63 8.96 20.53 -1.13
N HIS A 64 9.69 20.59 -0.01
CA HIS A 64 10.75 21.58 0.19
C HIS A 64 12.10 21.27 -0.50
N ALA A 65 12.24 20.11 -1.16
CA ALA A 65 13.50 19.75 -1.82
C ALA A 65 13.57 20.10 -3.33
N ALA A 66 12.45 20.44 -3.99
CA ALA A 66 12.39 20.53 -5.45
C ALA A 66 11.93 21.89 -6.04
N SER A 67 11.63 22.89 -5.22
CA SER A 67 11.18 24.21 -5.70
C SER A 67 12.22 25.30 -5.42
N ALA A 68 13.31 25.25 -6.18
CA ALA A 68 14.13 26.42 -6.46
C ALA A 68 14.25 26.49 -7.99
N LEU A 69 13.71 27.56 -8.57
CA LEU A 69 13.66 27.95 -10.00
C LEU A 69 12.23 27.99 -10.57
N SER A 70 11.52 29.06 -10.22
CA SER A 70 10.46 29.68 -11.05
C SER A 70 11.11 30.62 -12.09
N PRO A 71 10.43 31.12 -13.16
CA PRO A 71 9.03 31.55 -13.15
C PRO A 71 8.16 31.29 -14.41
N ALA A 72 6.84 31.43 -14.21
CA ALA A 72 5.79 31.49 -15.22
C ALA A 72 5.39 32.94 -15.57
N PRO A 73 4.49 33.17 -16.55
CA PRO A 73 3.36 34.04 -16.25
C PRO A 73 2.01 33.52 -16.79
N SER A 74 0.94 33.81 -16.03
CA SER A 74 -0.47 33.56 -16.39
C SER A 74 -1.22 34.91 -16.42
N SER A 75 -2.25 35.01 -17.26
CA SER A 75 -3.24 36.10 -17.21
C SER A 75 -4.63 35.57 -17.52
N LEU A 76 -5.60 35.82 -16.64
CA LEU A 76 -7.02 35.92 -17.02
C LEU A 76 -7.80 36.75 -15.99
N ASP A 77 -8.61 37.63 -16.57
CA ASP A 77 -9.49 38.65 -16.02
C ASP A 77 -10.85 38.03 -15.62
N LEU A 78 -11.59 38.64 -14.69
CA LEU A 78 -13.07 38.72 -14.62
C LEU A 78 -13.55 39.18 -13.22
N SER A 79 -14.29 40.29 -13.23
CA SER A 79 -14.97 40.92 -12.08
C SER A 79 -16.32 40.25 -11.74
N PRO A 80 -16.82 40.30 -10.48
CA PRO A 80 -18.20 39.96 -10.14
C PRO A 80 -19.10 41.21 -9.92
N PRO A 81 -20.45 41.08 -10.00
CA PRO A 81 -21.38 42.19 -9.80
C PRO A 81 -21.81 42.35 -8.32
N SER A 82 -22.11 43.59 -7.93
CA SER A 82 -22.69 43.98 -6.63
C SER A 82 -24.19 43.68 -6.50
N PRO A 83 -24.71 43.67 -5.26
CA PRO A 83 -25.91 44.46 -4.96
C PRO A 83 -25.78 45.36 -3.70
N ALA A 84 -26.71 46.30 -3.64
CA ALA A 84 -26.74 47.56 -2.89
C ALA A 84 -26.92 47.48 -1.36
N VAL A 85 -26.65 48.61 -0.66
CA VAL A 85 -27.64 49.45 0.08
C VAL A 85 -26.94 50.55 0.93
N ALA A 86 -27.43 51.80 0.77
CA ALA A 86 -27.44 52.96 1.69
C ALA A 86 -26.10 53.53 2.24
N SER A 87 -25.86 54.84 2.41
CA SER A 87 -26.62 56.08 2.19
C SER A 87 -25.75 57.29 2.62
N GLN A 88 -26.01 58.46 2.01
CA GLN A 88 -25.76 59.84 2.49
C GLN A 88 -24.34 60.44 2.39
N ALA A 89 -24.20 61.43 1.50
CA ALA A 89 -24.04 62.87 1.83
C ALA A 89 -23.48 63.60 0.58
N THR A 90 -24.35 64.19 -0.26
CA THR A 90 -24.64 65.65 -0.34
C THR A 90 -23.49 66.51 -0.89
N SER A 91 -23.86 67.33 -1.88
CA SER A 91 -23.16 68.48 -2.48
C SER A 91 -22.16 68.17 -3.60
N GLN A 92 -22.08 68.89 -4.72
CA GLN A 92 -22.85 69.98 -5.32
C GLN A 92 -22.33 70.11 -6.77
N ILE A 93 -23.24 70.19 -7.74
CA ILE A 93 -23.23 71.12 -8.88
C ILE A 93 -21.96 71.21 -9.76
N ARG A 94 -22.01 70.68 -10.99
CA ARG A 94 -21.99 71.52 -12.23
C ARG A 94 -22.28 70.71 -13.50
N LEU A 95 -23.27 71.17 -14.26
CA LEU A 95 -23.57 70.78 -15.65
C LEU A 95 -22.44 71.23 -16.60
N HIS A 96 -22.05 70.38 -17.55
CA HIS A 96 -21.89 70.77 -18.95
C HIS A 96 -22.16 69.60 -19.91
N ALA A 97 -22.85 69.93 -21.00
CA ALA A 97 -23.38 69.03 -22.01
C ALA A 97 -22.42 68.95 -23.23
N PRO A 98 -22.84 68.33 -24.36
CA PRO A 98 -22.11 67.29 -25.06
C PRO A 98 -21.12 67.83 -26.13
N GLY A 99 -20.12 67.02 -26.48
CA GLY A 99 -19.25 67.34 -27.62
C GLY A 99 -18.26 66.23 -27.95
N ASP A 100 -18.28 65.82 -29.22
CA ASP A 100 -17.37 64.92 -29.92
C ASP A 100 -15.88 65.07 -29.54
N VAL A 101 -15.12 63.98 -29.65
CA VAL A 101 -13.98 63.80 -30.59
C VAL A 101 -13.34 62.42 -30.34
N THR A 102 -13.12 61.69 -31.43
CA THR A 102 -12.47 60.39 -31.54
C THR A 102 -10.92 60.50 -31.52
N PRO A 103 -10.19 59.38 -31.60
CA PRO A 103 -9.29 58.86 -30.58
C PRO A 103 -7.86 59.46 -30.60
N SER A 104 -7.14 59.37 -29.49
CA SER A 104 -5.68 59.58 -29.47
C SER A 104 -5.04 58.49 -28.64
N GLU A 105 -4.33 57.59 -29.31
CA GLU A 105 -3.38 56.67 -28.68
C GLU A 105 -2.25 57.50 -28.06
N GLU A 106 -2.18 57.55 -26.74
CA GLU A 106 -0.93 57.83 -26.03
C GLU A 106 -0.55 56.62 -25.20
N SER A 107 0.56 56.03 -25.60
CA SER A 107 1.24 54.90 -25.00
C SER A 107 1.78 55.26 -23.62
N GLY A 108 0.97 55.10 -22.58
CA GLY A 108 1.42 55.08 -21.19
C GLY A 108 1.76 53.64 -20.77
N GLN A 109 3.03 53.24 -20.86
CA GLN A 109 3.53 52.00 -20.25
C GLN A 109 3.28 52.05 -18.73
N ALA A 110 2.23 51.38 -18.27
CA ALA A 110 2.04 51.10 -16.86
C ALA A 110 3.04 50.01 -16.43
N THR A 111 4.10 50.39 -15.72
CA THR A 111 4.96 49.45 -15.00
C THR A 111 4.10 48.58 -14.07
N PRO A 112 4.17 47.23 -14.16
CA PRO A 112 3.44 46.39 -13.23
C PRO A 112 4.01 46.60 -11.83
N VAL A 113 3.15 47.03 -10.90
CA VAL A 113 3.49 47.15 -9.48
C VAL A 113 3.77 45.73 -8.97
N ASN A 114 5.05 45.40 -8.78
CA ASN A 114 5.47 44.18 -8.09
C ASN A 114 5.06 44.30 -6.61
N LEU A 115 3.92 43.73 -6.25
CA LEU A 115 3.55 43.52 -4.86
C LEU A 115 4.49 42.45 -4.26
N PRO A 116 5.05 42.67 -3.05
CA PRO A 116 5.90 41.67 -2.41
C PRO A 116 5.11 40.38 -2.14
N PRO A 117 5.75 39.20 -2.19
CA PRO A 117 5.08 37.93 -1.90
C PRO A 117 4.42 38.00 -0.53
N GLN A 118 3.09 37.92 -0.48
CA GLN A 118 2.37 37.86 0.78
C GLN A 118 2.66 36.50 1.43
N ALA A 119 3.43 36.50 2.51
CA ALA A 119 3.54 35.32 3.36
C ALA A 119 2.15 35.02 3.96
N PRO A 120 1.67 33.77 3.94
CA PRO A 120 0.37 33.42 4.50
C PRO A 120 0.31 33.82 5.99
N LEU A 121 -0.83 34.38 6.41
CA LEU A 121 -1.08 34.79 7.80
C LEU A 121 -0.90 33.58 8.75
N PRO A 122 -0.26 33.76 9.93
CA PRO A 122 -0.08 32.66 10.87
C PRO A 122 -1.43 32.17 11.39
N LEU A 123 -1.65 30.85 11.31
CA LEU A 123 -2.88 30.19 11.75
C LEU A 123 -3.18 30.50 13.24
N PRO A 124 -4.45 30.76 13.61
CA PRO A 124 -4.86 30.98 14.99
C PRO A 124 -4.51 29.77 15.89
N ARG A 125 -4.15 30.03 17.15
CA ARG A 125 -3.68 29.00 18.10
C ARG A 125 -4.64 27.81 18.23
N ALA A 126 -5.95 28.07 18.21
CA ALA A 126 -6.97 27.03 18.28
C ALA A 126 -6.90 26.05 17.10
N GLU A 127 -6.60 26.54 15.91
CA GLU A 127 -6.48 25.73 14.69
C GLU A 127 -5.20 24.88 14.71
N VAL A 128 -4.10 25.43 15.26
CA VAL A 128 -2.86 24.67 15.51
C VAL A 128 -3.10 23.53 16.51
N TRP A 129 -3.87 23.78 17.57
CA TRP A 129 -4.23 22.74 18.55
C TRP A 129 -5.18 21.70 17.94
N ALA A 130 -6.18 22.12 17.16
CA ALA A 130 -7.08 21.20 16.47
C ALA A 130 -6.31 20.29 15.50
N LEU A 131 -5.42 20.86 14.68
CA LEU A 131 -4.55 20.10 13.77
C LEU A 131 -3.65 19.12 14.54
N ARG A 132 -3.08 19.54 15.68
CA ARG A 132 -2.24 18.66 16.51
C ARG A 132 -3.02 17.50 17.12
N ILE A 133 -4.24 17.76 17.62
CA ILE A 133 -5.11 16.74 18.21
C ILE A 133 -5.56 15.75 17.14
N VAL A 134 -6.08 16.24 16.01
CA VAL A 134 -6.52 15.38 14.89
C VAL A 134 -5.37 14.51 14.39
N ARG A 135 -4.16 15.05 14.30
CA ARG A 135 -2.97 14.31 13.87
C ARG A 135 -2.56 13.17 14.83
N HIS A 136 -2.82 13.31 16.13
CA HIS A 136 -2.39 12.34 17.16
C HIS A 136 -3.56 11.57 17.80
N LEU A 137 -4.78 11.74 17.28
CA LEU A 137 -6.00 11.21 17.88
C LEU A 137 -5.94 9.69 18.04
N ASP A 138 -5.50 8.98 16.99
CA ASP A 138 -5.39 7.52 17.01
C ASP A 138 -4.37 7.07 18.08
N LEU A 139 -3.20 7.70 18.12
CA LEU A 139 -2.13 7.37 19.08
C LEU A 139 -2.60 7.60 20.52
N LEU A 140 -3.30 8.72 20.77
CA LEU A 140 -3.88 9.01 22.09
C LEU A 140 -4.94 7.98 22.47
N THR A 141 -5.83 7.63 21.54
CA THR A 141 -6.91 6.66 21.77
C THR A 141 -6.36 5.29 22.17
N TYR A 142 -5.40 4.76 21.41
CA TYR A 142 -4.79 3.46 21.73
C TYR A 142 -3.89 3.52 22.97
N SER A 143 -3.27 4.67 23.27
CA SER A 143 -2.50 4.85 24.52
C SER A 143 -3.41 4.84 25.75
N ILE A 144 -4.57 5.52 25.67
CA ILE A 144 -5.58 5.50 26.73
C ILE A 144 -6.14 4.09 26.90
N LEU A 145 -6.48 3.42 25.79
CA LEU A 145 -6.98 2.05 25.82
C LEU A 145 -5.95 1.10 26.45
N PHE A 146 -4.67 1.22 26.09
CA PHE A 146 -3.59 0.41 26.67
C PHE A 146 -3.44 0.64 28.18
N LEU A 147 -3.38 1.91 28.60
CA LEU A 147 -3.06 2.26 29.98
C LEU A 147 -4.23 2.11 30.96
N PHE A 148 -5.44 2.51 30.54
CA PHE A 148 -6.61 2.54 31.42
C PHE A 148 -7.52 1.31 31.30
N VAL A 149 -7.44 0.55 30.21
CA VAL A 149 -8.26 -0.66 30.00
C VAL A 149 -7.38 -1.90 29.92
N GLY A 150 -6.37 -1.89 29.02
CA GLY A 150 -5.50 -3.02 28.76
C GLY A 150 -4.76 -3.51 30.00
N LEU A 151 -3.95 -2.64 30.61
CA LEU A 151 -3.17 -2.98 31.80
C LEU A 151 -4.06 -3.44 32.98
N PRO A 152 -5.12 -2.71 33.38
CA PRO A 152 -5.99 -3.16 34.47
C PRO A 152 -6.69 -4.49 34.19
N VAL A 153 -7.23 -4.70 32.98
CA VAL A 153 -7.92 -5.95 32.62
C VAL A 153 -6.94 -7.13 32.60
N TYR A 154 -5.73 -6.92 32.11
CA TYR A 154 -4.70 -7.95 32.09
C TYR A 154 -4.29 -8.38 33.49
N TYR A 155 -3.98 -7.42 34.38
CA TYR A 155 -3.53 -7.75 35.74
C TYR A 155 -4.67 -8.15 36.69
N ALA A 156 -5.91 -7.71 36.47
CA ALA A 156 -7.03 -8.05 37.33
C ALA A 156 -7.75 -9.35 36.93
N VAL A 157 -7.91 -9.60 35.62
CA VAL A 157 -8.72 -10.72 35.09
C VAL A 157 -7.86 -11.77 34.38
N GLY A 158 -6.60 -11.45 34.03
CA GLY A 158 -5.75 -12.34 33.24
C GLY A 158 -6.09 -12.37 31.75
N TYR A 159 -6.93 -11.44 31.27
CA TYR A 159 -7.34 -11.39 29.87
C TYR A 159 -6.45 -10.45 29.05
N GLY A 160 -5.58 -11.02 28.20
CA GLY A 160 -4.55 -10.29 27.45
C GLY A 160 -5.01 -9.50 26.23
N MET A 161 -6.21 -9.77 25.68
CA MET A 161 -6.59 -9.22 24.37
C MET A 161 -6.52 -7.68 24.28
N PRO A 162 -7.15 -6.89 25.17
CA PRO A 162 -7.19 -5.43 25.00
C PRO A 162 -5.79 -4.82 25.11
N MET A 163 -4.94 -5.41 25.96
CA MET A 163 -3.56 -5.02 26.18
C MET A 163 -2.70 -5.35 24.95
N HIS A 164 -2.72 -6.61 24.49
CA HIS A 164 -1.95 -7.04 23.32
C HIS A 164 -2.34 -6.29 22.05
N LEU A 165 -3.65 -6.05 21.84
CA LEU A 165 -4.16 -5.33 20.66
C LEU A 165 -3.71 -3.88 20.65
N SER A 166 -3.94 -3.15 21.74
CA SER A 166 -3.57 -1.73 21.84
C SER A 166 -2.05 -1.55 21.78
N PHE A 167 -1.28 -2.42 22.44
CA PHE A 167 0.17 -2.42 22.36
C PHE A 167 0.66 -2.64 20.92
N GLY A 168 0.13 -3.64 20.21
CA GLY A 168 0.52 -3.91 18.82
C GLY A 168 0.23 -2.75 17.88
N VAL A 169 -0.92 -2.08 18.04
CA VAL A 169 -1.26 -0.89 17.25
C VAL A 169 -0.34 0.30 17.58
N LEU A 170 -0.01 0.52 18.85
CA LEU A 170 0.95 1.56 19.26
C LEU A 170 2.35 1.29 18.69
N MET A 171 2.81 0.04 18.71
CA MET A 171 4.09 -0.36 18.11
C MET A 171 4.08 -0.12 16.60
N TYR A 172 2.95 -0.34 15.91
CA TYR A 172 2.81 -0.01 14.49
C TYR A 172 2.92 1.49 14.24
N PHE A 173 2.19 2.33 15.00
CA PHE A 173 2.31 3.78 14.85
C PHE A 173 3.73 4.28 15.15
N GLY A 174 4.36 3.77 16.21
CA GLY A 174 5.76 4.06 16.54
C GLY A 174 6.72 3.67 15.41
N ALA A 175 6.52 2.50 14.80
CA ALA A 175 7.31 2.05 13.65
C ALA A 175 7.09 2.93 12.42
N THR A 176 5.86 3.42 12.19
CA THR A 176 5.61 4.37 11.10
C THR A 176 6.17 5.76 11.36
N ALA A 177 6.40 6.15 12.62
CA ALA A 177 7.01 7.43 12.96
C ALA A 177 8.53 7.49 12.69
N LEU A 178 9.17 6.38 12.34
CA LEU A 178 10.60 6.33 12.03
C LEU A 178 10.96 7.24 10.84
N PRO A 179 12.12 7.93 10.87
CA PRO A 179 12.59 8.78 9.76
C PRO A 179 12.71 7.99 8.44
N PRO A 180 12.47 8.63 7.27
CA PRO A 180 12.44 7.95 5.98
C PRO A 180 13.76 7.22 5.64
N SER A 181 14.92 7.76 6.02
CA SER A 181 16.22 7.11 5.82
C SER A 181 16.34 5.76 6.55
N TRP A 182 15.65 5.63 7.69
CA TRP A 182 15.66 4.40 8.48
C TRP A 182 14.60 3.41 7.99
N ARG A 183 13.47 3.88 7.44
CA ARG A 183 12.39 3.03 6.90
C ARG A 183 12.84 2.09 5.78
N GLN A 184 13.91 2.43 5.05
CA GLN A 184 14.47 1.57 4.01
C GLN A 184 15.08 0.27 4.56
N TYR A 185 15.63 0.29 5.77
CA TYR A 185 16.20 -0.88 6.44
C TYR A 185 15.27 -1.47 7.50
N LEU A 186 14.47 -0.61 8.14
CA LEU A 186 13.55 -0.92 9.22
C LEU A 186 12.12 -0.75 8.73
N HIS A 187 11.66 -1.69 7.89
CA HIS A 187 10.29 -1.66 7.36
C HIS A 187 9.27 -1.61 8.51
N PRO A 188 8.30 -0.67 8.52
CA PRO A 188 7.40 -0.48 9.66
C PRO A 188 6.68 -1.74 10.12
N VAL A 189 6.28 -2.62 9.19
CA VAL A 189 5.60 -3.89 9.51
C VAL A 189 6.53 -4.88 10.24
N LEU A 190 7.82 -4.93 9.88
CA LEU A 190 8.79 -5.81 10.53
C LEU A 190 9.11 -5.32 11.93
N VAL A 191 9.41 -4.03 12.02
CA VAL A 191 9.74 -3.34 13.25
C VAL A 191 8.57 -3.49 14.22
N SER A 192 7.35 -3.17 13.78
CA SER A 192 6.17 -3.29 14.63
C SER A 192 5.94 -4.71 15.10
N SER A 193 6.06 -5.72 14.23
CA SER A 193 5.89 -7.12 14.60
C SER A 193 6.94 -7.57 15.63
N LEU A 194 8.22 -7.25 15.40
CA LEU A 194 9.31 -7.58 16.32
C LEU A 194 9.11 -6.93 17.68
N PHE A 195 8.85 -5.62 17.71
CA PHE A 195 8.61 -4.90 18.96
C PHE A 195 7.32 -5.34 19.66
N THR A 196 6.30 -5.73 18.92
CA THR A 196 5.07 -6.30 19.49
C THR A 196 5.38 -7.61 20.20
N VAL A 197 6.06 -8.56 19.54
CA VAL A 197 6.43 -9.86 20.13
C VAL A 197 7.33 -9.69 21.35
N LEU A 198 8.36 -8.83 21.25
CA LEU A 198 9.24 -8.54 22.38
C LEU A 198 8.49 -7.88 23.55
N GLY A 199 7.60 -6.93 23.25
CA GLY A 199 6.87 -6.21 24.29
C GLY A 199 5.83 -7.07 24.99
N ILE A 200 5.04 -7.87 24.25
CA ILE A 200 4.12 -8.83 24.89
C ILE A 200 4.90 -9.87 25.69
N TRP A 201 6.08 -10.29 25.23
CA TRP A 201 6.93 -11.21 25.99
C TRP A 201 7.39 -10.60 27.32
N VAL A 202 7.88 -9.36 27.31
CA VAL A 202 8.27 -8.64 28.53
C VAL A 202 7.08 -8.47 29.49
N LEU A 203 5.89 -8.17 28.96
CA LEU A 203 4.66 -8.04 29.76
C LEU A 203 4.18 -9.38 30.32
N GLY A 204 4.29 -10.47 29.55
CA GLY A 204 4.00 -11.84 29.99
C GLY A 204 4.98 -12.32 31.07
N LEU A 205 6.26 -12.00 30.93
CA LEU A 205 7.27 -12.28 31.97
C LEU A 205 6.97 -11.55 33.28
N ALA A 206 6.38 -10.35 33.23
CA ALA A 206 5.95 -9.63 34.43
C ALA A 206 4.81 -10.34 35.19
N MET A 207 4.04 -11.21 34.53
CA MET A 207 3.05 -12.13 35.13
C MET A 207 3.61 -13.54 35.41
N GLY A 208 4.89 -13.80 35.09
CA GLY A 208 5.49 -15.13 35.19
C GLY A 208 5.06 -16.11 34.09
N HIS A 209 4.41 -15.63 33.02
CA HIS A 209 4.03 -16.46 31.88
C HIS A 209 5.22 -16.69 30.94
N SER A 210 5.24 -17.88 30.32
CA SER A 210 6.21 -18.18 29.26
C SER A 210 5.84 -17.49 27.94
N LEU A 211 6.80 -17.37 27.02
CA LEU A 211 6.54 -16.84 25.68
C LEU A 211 5.46 -17.66 24.94
N GLU A 212 5.50 -18.98 25.06
CA GLU A 212 4.54 -19.88 24.42
C GLU A 212 3.12 -19.66 24.94
N THR A 213 2.97 -19.54 26.26
CA THR A 213 1.69 -19.22 26.90
C THR A 213 1.16 -17.87 26.41
N THR A 214 2.02 -16.85 26.39
CA THR A 214 1.65 -15.49 25.94
C THR A 214 1.24 -15.46 24.45
N LEU A 215 1.93 -16.23 23.60
CA LEU A 215 1.59 -16.36 22.18
C LEU A 215 0.28 -17.13 21.96
N THR A 216 -0.02 -18.10 22.82
CA THR A 216 -1.29 -18.84 22.80
C THR A 216 -2.46 -17.94 23.22
N GLU A 217 -2.27 -17.09 24.25
CA GLU A 217 -3.24 -16.04 24.63
C GLU A 217 -3.40 -14.97 23.54
N TYR A 218 -2.34 -14.69 22.78
CA TYR A 218 -2.38 -13.74 21.68
C TYR A 218 -3.24 -14.26 20.51
N ARG A 219 -3.23 -15.57 20.24
CA ARG A 219 -4.00 -16.20 19.17
C ARG A 219 -4.65 -17.48 19.68
N THR A 220 -5.88 -17.34 20.17
CA THR A 220 -6.67 -18.45 20.73
C THR A 220 -7.34 -19.29 19.65
N GLY A 221 -7.55 -18.72 18.45
CA GLY A 221 -8.26 -19.37 17.35
C GLY A 221 -9.72 -18.94 17.22
N ALA A 222 -10.27 -18.29 18.26
CA ALA A 222 -11.64 -17.79 18.32
C ALA A 222 -11.87 -16.58 17.41
N LYS A 223 -11.88 -16.82 16.09
CA LYS A 223 -12.19 -15.81 15.07
C LYS A 223 -13.67 -15.41 15.14
N TYR A 224 -14.03 -14.30 14.49
CA TYR A 224 -15.41 -13.83 14.42
C TYR A 224 -16.41 -14.90 13.92
N LEU A 225 -15.98 -15.78 13.00
CA LEU A 225 -16.81 -16.88 12.51
C LEU A 225 -17.12 -17.92 13.59
N GLU A 226 -16.16 -18.24 14.44
CA GLU A 226 -16.35 -19.21 15.54
C GLU A 226 -17.21 -18.60 16.65
N LEU A 227 -16.97 -17.34 16.98
CA LEU A 227 -17.79 -16.57 17.93
C LEU A 227 -19.25 -16.47 17.45
N TRP A 228 -19.46 -16.25 16.15
CA TRP A 228 -20.81 -16.23 15.57
C TRP A 228 -21.48 -17.60 15.57
N ASN A 229 -20.70 -18.68 15.44
CA ASN A 229 -21.19 -20.05 15.53
C ASN A 229 -21.41 -20.54 16.97
N GLY A 230 -21.26 -19.66 17.97
CA GLY A 230 -21.55 -19.95 19.37
C GLY A 230 -20.38 -20.49 20.18
N SER A 231 -19.13 -20.30 19.74
CA SER A 231 -17.98 -20.59 20.61
C SER A 231 -17.93 -19.62 21.79
N HIS A 232 -17.56 -20.14 22.96
CA HIS A 232 -17.44 -19.36 24.20
C HIS A 232 -15.99 -19.00 24.55
N GLU A 233 -15.04 -19.33 23.68
CA GLU A 233 -13.64 -18.96 23.89
C GLU A 233 -13.45 -17.46 23.65
N LEU A 234 -12.72 -16.82 24.56
CA LEU A 234 -12.41 -15.40 24.42
C LEU A 234 -11.38 -15.20 23.29
N PRO A 235 -11.58 -14.24 22.38
CA PRO A 235 -10.66 -13.99 21.29
C PRO A 235 -9.35 -13.36 21.77
N GLY A 236 -8.23 -13.80 21.21
CA GLY A 236 -6.96 -13.11 21.34
C GLY A 236 -6.88 -11.86 20.47
N ALA A 237 -5.87 -11.02 20.71
CA ALA A 237 -5.61 -9.85 19.85
C ALA A 237 -5.31 -10.23 18.39
N GLY A 238 -4.61 -11.35 18.18
CA GLY A 238 -4.33 -11.92 16.86
C GLY A 238 -5.59 -12.39 16.14
N ASP A 239 -6.61 -12.86 16.86
CA ASP A 239 -7.89 -13.29 16.26
C ASP A 239 -8.73 -12.09 15.80
N ILE A 240 -8.71 -11.00 16.57
CA ILE A 240 -9.31 -9.72 16.17
C ILE A 240 -8.60 -9.17 14.92
N LEU A 241 -7.27 -9.11 14.93
CA LEU A 241 -6.50 -8.64 13.78
C LEU A 241 -6.71 -9.54 12.55
N SER A 242 -6.84 -10.85 12.74
CA SER A 242 -7.18 -11.78 11.66
C SER A 242 -8.59 -11.53 11.11
N SER A 243 -9.56 -11.22 11.98
CA SER A 243 -10.93 -10.88 11.57
C SER A 243 -10.98 -9.56 10.78
N VAL A 244 -10.22 -8.56 11.21
CA VAL A 244 -10.06 -7.29 10.48
C VAL A 244 -9.33 -7.48 9.15
N LEU A 245 -8.38 -8.42 9.08
CA LEU A 245 -7.69 -8.78 7.85
C LEU A 245 -8.67 -9.35 6.82
N ASP A 246 -9.63 -10.19 7.21
CA ASP A 246 -10.68 -10.69 6.31
C ASP A 246 -11.51 -9.53 5.73
N ALA A 247 -11.94 -8.58 6.57
CA ALA A 247 -12.65 -7.38 6.12
C ALA A 247 -11.78 -6.48 5.20
N SER A 248 -10.48 -6.38 5.49
CA SER A 248 -9.53 -5.61 4.69
C SER A 248 -9.33 -6.22 3.30
N ILE A 249 -9.32 -7.56 3.19
CA ILE A 249 -9.27 -8.26 1.90
C ILE A 249 -10.51 -7.92 1.06
N VAL A 250 -11.70 -7.90 1.66
CA VAL A 250 -12.92 -7.48 0.97
C VAL A 250 -12.84 -6.01 0.54
N ALA A 251 -12.29 -5.14 1.39
CA ALA A 251 -12.12 -3.72 1.08
C ALA A 251 -11.16 -3.46 -0.11
N LEU A 252 -10.22 -4.37 -0.40
CA LEU A 252 -9.39 -4.28 -1.63
C LEU A 252 -10.21 -4.39 -2.92
N ALA A 253 -11.47 -4.84 -2.86
CA ALA A 253 -12.37 -4.79 -4.01
C ALA A 253 -12.79 -3.36 -4.38
N LEU A 254 -12.73 -2.40 -3.45
CA LEU A 254 -13.08 -0.99 -3.72
C LEU A 254 -12.18 -0.34 -4.78
N PRO A 255 -10.83 -0.33 -4.65
CA PRO A 255 -9.96 0.22 -5.70
C PRO A 255 -10.11 -0.56 -7.01
N MET A 256 -10.31 -1.89 -6.96
CA MET A 256 -10.59 -2.68 -8.16
C MET A 256 -11.90 -2.27 -8.85
N TYR A 257 -12.92 -1.92 -8.09
CA TYR A 257 -14.19 -1.42 -8.62
C TYR A 257 -14.06 -0.01 -9.20
N GLN A 258 -13.31 0.87 -8.53
CA GLN A 258 -13.02 2.22 -9.01
C GLN A 258 -12.33 2.19 -10.38
N TYR A 259 -11.25 1.40 -10.51
CA TYR A 259 -10.47 1.28 -11.74
C TYR A 259 -10.91 0.14 -12.68
N ARG A 260 -12.15 -0.35 -12.54
CA ARG A 260 -12.65 -1.52 -13.30
C ARG A 260 -12.59 -1.39 -14.82
N ARG A 261 -12.66 -0.15 -15.35
CA ARG A 261 -12.56 0.11 -16.80
C ARG A 261 -11.14 -0.15 -17.29
N GLU A 262 -10.15 0.39 -16.59
CA GLU A 262 -8.72 0.15 -16.87
C GLU A 262 -8.39 -1.35 -16.76
N LEU A 263 -8.88 -2.01 -15.71
CA LEU A 263 -8.67 -3.46 -15.54
C LEU A 263 -9.22 -4.28 -16.72
N ARG A 264 -10.38 -3.88 -17.27
CA ARG A 264 -10.95 -4.53 -18.46
C ARG A 264 -10.15 -4.24 -19.72
N GLN A 265 -9.67 -3.00 -19.90
CA GLN A 265 -8.87 -2.61 -21.06
C GLN A 265 -7.51 -3.35 -21.08
N HIS A 266 -6.90 -3.53 -19.90
CA HIS A 266 -5.61 -4.19 -19.75
C HIS A 266 -5.73 -5.69 -19.39
N PHE A 267 -6.89 -6.31 -19.58
CA PHE A 267 -7.16 -7.69 -19.15
C PHE A 267 -6.09 -8.69 -19.62
N PHE A 268 -5.74 -8.67 -20.92
CA PHE A 268 -4.72 -9.56 -21.47
C PHE A 268 -3.31 -9.27 -20.95
N ALA A 269 -3.00 -8.00 -20.67
CA ALA A 269 -1.73 -7.58 -20.10
C ALA A 269 -1.60 -7.95 -18.62
N ILE A 270 -2.70 -8.27 -17.94
CA ILE A 270 -2.71 -8.73 -16.55
C ILE A 270 -2.75 -10.25 -16.48
N VAL A 271 -3.68 -10.89 -17.20
CA VAL A 271 -3.92 -12.33 -17.09
C VAL A 271 -2.78 -13.15 -17.69
N THR A 272 -2.28 -12.77 -18.87
CA THR A 272 -1.25 -13.54 -19.57
C THR A 272 0.05 -13.65 -18.77
N PRO A 273 0.60 -12.55 -18.23
CA PRO A 273 1.77 -12.66 -17.36
C PRO A 273 1.51 -13.51 -16.12
N ASN A 274 0.37 -13.34 -15.45
CA ASN A 274 0.07 -14.11 -14.23
C ASN A 274 0.01 -15.63 -14.50
N ILE A 275 -0.60 -16.07 -15.61
CA ILE A 275 -0.61 -17.48 -15.99
C ILE A 275 0.82 -18.00 -16.21
N LEU A 276 1.62 -17.28 -17.01
CA LEU A 276 2.98 -17.70 -17.32
C LEU A 276 3.89 -17.71 -16.08
N VAL A 277 3.77 -16.73 -15.20
CA VAL A 277 4.50 -16.68 -13.92
C VAL A 277 4.05 -17.80 -13.00
N SER A 278 2.75 -18.11 -12.91
CA SER A 278 2.26 -19.25 -12.12
C SER A 278 2.83 -20.58 -12.61
N ILE A 279 2.83 -20.83 -13.92
CA ILE A 279 3.44 -22.04 -14.51
C ILE A 279 4.94 -22.06 -14.21
N ALA A 280 5.65 -20.97 -14.50
CA ALA A 280 7.08 -20.89 -14.23
C ALA A 280 7.39 -21.13 -12.75
N SER A 281 6.58 -20.58 -11.84
CA SER A 281 6.75 -20.77 -10.39
C SER A 281 6.55 -22.23 -9.98
N LEU A 282 5.49 -22.86 -10.47
CA LEU A 282 5.12 -24.24 -10.12
C LEU A 282 6.15 -25.27 -10.62
N PHE A 283 6.73 -25.06 -11.80
CA PHE A 283 7.67 -26.03 -12.39
C PHE A 283 9.13 -25.70 -12.07
N ALA A 284 9.53 -24.43 -12.11
CA ALA A 284 10.94 -24.07 -11.94
C ALA A 284 11.41 -24.15 -10.48
N TYR A 285 10.61 -23.65 -9.51
CA TYR A 285 11.08 -23.61 -8.12
C TYR A 285 11.30 -24.98 -7.49
N PRO A 286 10.33 -25.92 -7.54
CA PRO A 286 10.53 -27.23 -6.95
C PRO A 286 11.73 -27.96 -7.58
N TYR A 287 11.86 -27.87 -8.90
CA TYR A 287 12.97 -28.47 -9.63
C TYR A 287 14.33 -27.90 -9.21
N ILE A 288 14.48 -26.57 -9.19
CA ILE A 288 15.73 -25.91 -8.81
C ILE A 288 16.07 -26.20 -7.33
N CYS A 289 15.08 -26.15 -6.44
CA CYS A 289 15.29 -26.43 -5.01
C CYS A 289 15.75 -27.87 -4.78
N TYR A 290 15.13 -28.82 -5.48
CA TYR A 290 15.53 -30.23 -5.42
C TYR A 290 16.94 -30.45 -5.96
N ALA A 291 17.28 -29.82 -7.08
CA ALA A 291 18.62 -29.90 -7.68
C ALA A 291 19.73 -29.33 -6.76
N ILE A 292 19.39 -28.38 -5.88
CA ILE A 292 20.31 -27.82 -4.86
C ILE A 292 20.41 -28.73 -3.61
N GLY A 293 19.63 -29.82 -3.55
CA GLY A 293 19.66 -30.81 -2.47
C GLY A 293 18.65 -30.55 -1.35
N ILE A 294 17.61 -29.74 -1.59
CA ILE A 294 16.49 -29.58 -0.64
C ILE A 294 15.59 -30.83 -0.72
N THR A 295 15.08 -31.29 0.42
CA THR A 295 14.17 -32.45 0.48
C THR A 295 12.93 -32.24 -0.37
N ALA A 296 12.30 -33.33 -0.82
CA ALA A 296 11.24 -33.24 -1.81
C ALA A 296 10.03 -32.41 -1.34
N GLU A 297 9.51 -32.73 -0.16
CA GLU A 297 8.39 -32.03 0.47
C GLU A 297 8.66 -30.52 0.68
N ARG A 298 9.90 -30.17 1.04
CA ARG A 298 10.29 -28.77 1.23
C ARG A 298 10.48 -28.05 -0.10
N SER A 299 10.95 -28.73 -1.14
CA SER A 299 11.09 -28.16 -2.49
C SER A 299 9.72 -27.81 -3.08
N LEU A 300 8.71 -28.66 -2.86
CA LEU A 300 7.33 -28.40 -3.27
C LEU A 300 6.74 -27.16 -2.57
N ALA A 301 7.13 -26.88 -1.33
CA ALA A 301 6.71 -25.65 -0.65
C ALA A 301 7.16 -24.37 -1.38
N PHE A 302 8.31 -24.38 -2.06
CA PHE A 302 8.77 -23.20 -2.81
C PHE A 302 7.89 -22.85 -4.02
N ALA A 303 7.07 -23.78 -4.52
CA ALA A 303 6.15 -23.54 -5.65
C ALA A 303 5.19 -22.37 -5.38
N ALA A 304 4.79 -22.20 -4.12
CA ALA A 304 3.83 -21.22 -3.65
C ALA A 304 4.48 -20.01 -2.92
N ARG A 305 5.80 -19.81 -3.04
CA ARG A 305 6.53 -18.82 -2.22
C ARG A 305 6.00 -17.38 -2.32
N SER A 306 5.46 -17.00 -3.48
CA SER A 306 4.99 -15.63 -3.76
C SER A 306 3.52 -15.42 -3.38
N LEU A 307 2.87 -16.45 -2.84
CA LEU A 307 1.49 -16.40 -2.39
C LEU A 307 1.36 -15.89 -0.96
N THR A 308 0.25 -15.23 -0.68
CA THR A 308 -0.19 -15.00 0.71
C THR A 308 -0.42 -16.33 1.40
N LEU A 309 -0.08 -16.42 2.69
CA LEU A 309 -0.18 -17.67 3.46
C LEU A 309 -1.53 -18.39 3.28
N ALA A 310 -2.64 -17.65 3.27
CA ALA A 310 -3.99 -18.20 3.07
C ALA A 310 -4.18 -18.94 1.73
N LEU A 311 -3.50 -18.52 0.66
CA LEU A 311 -3.52 -19.15 -0.66
C LEU A 311 -2.36 -20.14 -0.84
N ALA A 312 -1.24 -19.92 -0.16
CA ALA A 312 -0.05 -20.76 -0.25
C ALA A 312 -0.27 -22.12 0.42
N THR A 313 -0.87 -22.13 1.61
CA THR A 313 -1.14 -23.35 2.37
C THR A 313 -1.94 -24.39 1.58
N PRO A 314 -3.13 -24.08 1.00
CA PRO A 314 -3.87 -25.08 0.23
C PRO A 314 -3.10 -25.56 -1.01
N ALA A 315 -2.38 -24.66 -1.71
CA ALA A 315 -1.57 -25.04 -2.87
C ALA A 315 -0.46 -26.06 -2.52
N VAL A 316 0.22 -25.86 -1.39
CA VAL A 316 1.29 -26.76 -0.93
C VAL A 316 0.73 -28.08 -0.40
N VAL A 317 -0.40 -28.05 0.31
CA VAL A 317 -1.10 -29.27 0.75
C VAL A 317 -1.53 -30.12 -0.45
N ASN A 318 -2.07 -29.49 -1.49
CA ASN A 318 -2.41 -30.19 -2.74
C ASN A 318 -1.19 -30.87 -3.38
N LEU A 319 -0.01 -30.24 -3.31
CA LEU A 319 1.24 -30.83 -3.80
C LEU A 319 1.84 -31.87 -2.84
N GLY A 320 1.39 -31.97 -1.59
CA GLY A 320 2.01 -32.84 -0.57
C GLY A 320 3.32 -32.27 -0.03
N GLY A 321 3.48 -30.95 -0.03
CA GLY A 321 4.65 -30.26 0.54
C GLY A 321 4.49 -29.90 2.02
N ASP A 322 5.56 -29.40 2.61
CA ASP A 322 5.61 -29.06 4.04
C ASP A 322 4.97 -27.68 4.36
N THR A 323 3.89 -27.69 5.15
CA THR A 323 3.14 -26.50 5.58
C THR A 323 3.96 -25.53 6.45
N TYR A 324 4.89 -26.05 7.26
CA TYR A 324 5.74 -25.19 8.10
C TYR A 324 6.75 -24.42 7.26
N THR A 325 7.34 -25.08 6.26
CA THR A 325 8.29 -24.48 5.33
C THR A 325 7.64 -23.37 4.49
N ILE A 326 6.43 -23.59 3.95
CA ILE A 326 5.73 -22.53 3.20
C ILE A 326 5.36 -21.34 4.07
N ALA A 327 4.97 -21.55 5.33
CA ALA A 327 4.68 -20.43 6.23
C ALA A 327 5.91 -19.51 6.40
N ALA A 328 7.07 -20.09 6.67
CA ALA A 328 8.32 -19.34 6.80
C ALA A 328 8.73 -18.65 5.49
N ILE A 329 8.64 -19.35 4.36
CA ILE A 329 9.03 -18.82 3.04
C ILE A 329 8.09 -17.71 2.58
N ALA A 330 6.77 -17.86 2.76
CA ALA A 330 5.79 -16.85 2.36
C ALA A 330 5.99 -15.55 3.15
N ILE A 331 6.25 -15.65 4.46
CA ILE A 331 6.57 -14.50 5.31
C ILE A 331 7.88 -13.85 4.84
N ALA A 332 8.94 -14.63 4.66
CA ALA A 332 10.23 -14.13 4.19
C ALA A 332 10.14 -13.45 2.81
N SER A 333 9.41 -14.06 1.86
CA SER A 333 9.20 -13.52 0.52
C SER A 333 8.38 -12.23 0.56
N GLY A 334 7.34 -12.15 1.40
CA GLY A 334 6.55 -10.92 1.59
C GLY A 334 7.39 -9.78 2.16
N ILE A 335 8.26 -10.08 3.11
CA ILE A 335 9.19 -9.11 3.70
C ILE A 335 10.18 -8.60 2.65
N ILE A 336 10.83 -9.51 1.92
CA ILE A 336 11.79 -9.15 0.88
C ILE A 336 11.11 -8.32 -0.22
N GLY A 337 9.89 -8.70 -0.61
CA GLY A 337 9.11 -7.96 -1.60
C GLY A 337 8.76 -6.54 -1.15
N ALA A 338 8.40 -6.35 0.12
CA ALA A 338 8.11 -5.03 0.66
C ALA A 338 9.36 -4.12 0.71
N LEU A 339 10.51 -4.68 1.06
CA LEU A 339 11.78 -3.94 1.18
C LEU A 339 12.41 -3.61 -0.18
N VAL A 340 12.41 -4.59 -1.08
CA VAL A 340 13.24 -4.57 -2.29
C VAL A 340 12.41 -4.34 -3.55
N GLY A 341 11.08 -4.52 -3.50
CA GLY A 341 10.19 -4.46 -4.66
C GLY A 341 10.28 -3.13 -5.43
N GLN A 342 10.04 -1.98 -4.78
CA GLN A 342 10.13 -0.67 -5.44
C GLN A 342 11.55 -0.36 -5.91
N GLN A 343 12.57 -0.70 -5.12
CA GLN A 343 13.97 -0.48 -5.49
C GLN A 343 14.35 -1.30 -6.74
N MET A 344 13.83 -2.52 -6.87
CA MET A 344 14.00 -3.35 -8.06
C MET A 344 13.30 -2.77 -9.28
N LEU A 345 12.07 -2.26 -9.14
CA LEU A 345 11.37 -1.56 -10.22
C LEU A 345 12.19 -0.38 -10.74
N ALA A 346 12.75 0.42 -9.83
CA ALA A 346 13.63 1.54 -10.16
C ALA A 346 14.93 1.08 -10.83
N TRP A 347 15.56 0.01 -10.32
CA TRP A 347 16.78 -0.55 -10.90
C TRP A 347 16.56 -1.10 -12.32
N MET A 348 15.41 -1.73 -12.58
CA MET A 348 15.00 -2.18 -13.92
C MET A 348 14.60 -1.04 -14.86
N LYS A 349 14.63 0.22 -14.38
CA LYS A 349 14.22 1.41 -15.13
C LYS A 349 12.80 1.30 -15.68
N ILE A 350 11.88 0.75 -14.88
CA ILE A 350 10.46 0.78 -15.20
C ILE A 350 9.96 2.21 -14.94
N PRO A 351 9.36 2.88 -15.95
CA PRO A 351 8.83 4.22 -15.77
C PRO A 351 7.81 4.25 -14.63
N GLU A 352 7.80 5.32 -13.84
CA GLU A 352 6.80 5.49 -12.78
C GLU A 352 5.37 5.51 -13.33
N ASP A 353 5.24 5.96 -14.58
CA ASP A 353 3.98 6.04 -15.33
C ASP A 353 3.44 4.70 -15.80
N ASP A 354 4.24 3.64 -15.80
CA ASP A 354 3.81 2.28 -16.19
C ASP A 354 3.16 1.56 -15.00
N TYR A 355 2.01 2.08 -14.55
CA TYR A 355 1.24 1.53 -13.43
C TYR A 355 0.84 0.07 -13.66
N VAL A 356 0.72 -0.35 -14.92
CA VAL A 356 0.36 -1.72 -15.28
C VAL A 356 1.51 -2.70 -14.99
N THR A 357 2.72 -2.43 -15.49
CA THR A 357 3.87 -3.28 -15.20
C THR A 357 4.20 -3.25 -13.72
N ARG A 358 4.15 -2.08 -13.08
CA ARG A 358 4.43 -1.93 -11.64
C ARG A 358 3.44 -2.74 -10.81
N GLY A 359 2.14 -2.60 -11.09
CA GLY A 359 1.07 -3.31 -10.39
C GLY A 359 1.17 -4.82 -10.56
N VAL A 360 1.24 -5.34 -11.79
CA VAL A 360 1.32 -6.78 -12.06
C VAL A 360 2.58 -7.40 -11.45
N THR A 361 3.72 -6.73 -11.57
CA THR A 361 5.00 -7.27 -11.05
C THR A 361 5.00 -7.34 -9.53
N LEU A 362 4.56 -6.27 -8.85
CA LEU A 362 4.49 -6.25 -7.39
C LEU A 362 3.41 -7.19 -6.86
N GLY A 363 2.26 -7.27 -7.51
CA GLY A 363 1.17 -8.15 -7.10
C GLY A 363 1.52 -9.63 -7.21
N ALA A 364 2.19 -10.05 -8.29
CA ALA A 364 2.59 -11.44 -8.48
C ALA A 364 3.77 -11.90 -7.59
N ASN A 365 4.62 -10.97 -7.12
CA ASN A 365 5.88 -11.32 -6.43
C ASN A 365 6.00 -10.85 -4.97
N SER A 366 5.34 -9.75 -4.58
CA SER A 366 5.69 -8.99 -3.36
C SER A 366 4.60 -8.95 -2.29
N SER A 367 3.59 -9.84 -2.39
CA SER A 367 2.54 -10.05 -1.38
C SER A 367 1.65 -8.81 -1.11
N ALA A 368 0.71 -8.94 -0.18
CA ALA A 368 -0.24 -7.90 0.20
C ALA A 368 0.42 -6.63 0.76
N ILE A 369 1.64 -6.75 1.31
CA ILE A 369 2.39 -5.63 1.87
C ILE A 369 2.78 -4.62 0.78
N ALA A 370 3.25 -5.09 -0.38
CA ALA A 370 3.57 -4.21 -1.50
C ALA A 370 2.31 -3.52 -2.08
N THR A 371 1.19 -4.24 -2.13
CA THR A 371 -0.10 -3.65 -2.51
C THR A 371 -0.53 -2.54 -1.54
N ALA A 372 -0.35 -2.75 -0.23
CA ALA A 372 -0.66 -1.72 0.77
C ALA A 372 0.22 -0.46 0.62
N MET A 373 1.48 -0.62 0.22
CA MET A 373 2.35 0.51 -0.11
C MET A 373 1.88 1.24 -1.38
N LEU A 374 1.47 0.50 -2.42
CA LEU A 374 0.91 1.10 -3.63
C LEU A 374 -0.38 1.86 -3.34
N LEU A 375 -1.25 1.39 -2.44
CA LEU A 375 -2.48 2.12 -2.09
C LEU A 375 -2.21 3.56 -1.59
N ARG A 376 -1.03 3.83 -1.04
CA ARG A 376 -0.62 5.17 -0.59
C ARG A 376 0.13 5.98 -1.65
N THR A 377 0.79 5.32 -2.60
CA THR A 377 1.72 5.96 -3.54
C THR A 377 1.19 6.02 -4.97
N ASP A 378 0.50 4.97 -5.43
CA ASP A 378 -0.15 4.87 -6.74
C ASP A 378 -1.39 3.95 -6.64
N PRO A 379 -2.58 4.52 -6.35
CA PRO A 379 -3.82 3.74 -6.18
C PRO A 379 -4.22 2.94 -7.42
N ARG A 380 -3.87 3.41 -8.63
CA ARG A 380 -4.12 2.67 -9.88
C ARG A 380 -3.27 1.40 -9.91
N ALA A 381 -1.95 1.54 -9.73
CA ALA A 381 -1.05 0.40 -9.65
C ALA A 381 -1.45 -0.56 -8.52
N ALA A 382 -1.98 -0.05 -7.41
CA ALA A 382 -2.49 -0.86 -6.31
C ALA A 382 -3.68 -1.74 -6.70
N ALA A 383 -4.60 -1.23 -7.53
CA ALA A 383 -5.74 -2.00 -8.04
C ALA A 383 -5.26 -3.16 -8.95
N LEU A 384 -4.29 -2.90 -9.83
CA LEU A 384 -3.68 -3.94 -10.66
C LEU A 384 -2.87 -4.94 -9.83
N SER A 385 -2.14 -4.48 -8.82
CA SER A 385 -1.41 -5.34 -7.88
C SER A 385 -2.35 -6.27 -7.11
N SER A 386 -3.47 -5.74 -6.62
CA SER A 386 -4.49 -6.52 -5.92
C SER A 386 -5.08 -7.60 -6.82
N LEU A 387 -5.45 -7.24 -8.05
CA LEU A 387 -5.97 -8.20 -9.03
C LEU A 387 -4.93 -9.26 -9.40
N SER A 388 -3.68 -8.85 -9.65
CA SER A 388 -2.59 -9.74 -10.02
C SER A 388 -2.26 -10.74 -8.91
N MET A 389 -2.22 -10.27 -7.65
CA MET A 389 -2.01 -11.13 -6.48
C MET A 389 -3.10 -12.20 -6.35
N GLY A 390 -4.38 -11.79 -6.51
CA GLY A 390 -5.52 -12.71 -6.51
C GLY A 390 -5.45 -13.72 -7.64
N LEU A 391 -5.23 -13.26 -8.89
CA LEU A 391 -5.13 -14.12 -10.07
C LEU A 391 -3.99 -15.12 -9.96
N PHE A 392 -2.79 -14.67 -9.63
CA PHE A 392 -1.63 -15.54 -9.44
C PHE A 392 -1.91 -16.62 -8.39
N GLY A 393 -2.54 -16.27 -7.27
CA GLY A 393 -2.95 -17.22 -6.25
C GLY A 393 -4.02 -18.20 -6.69
N THR A 394 -5.10 -17.71 -7.32
CA THR A 394 -6.16 -18.57 -7.83
C THR A 394 -5.65 -19.54 -8.89
N ILE A 395 -4.82 -19.08 -9.84
CA ILE A 395 -4.25 -19.93 -10.89
C ILE A 395 -3.33 -21.00 -10.28
N THR A 396 -2.49 -20.61 -9.32
CA THR A 396 -1.58 -21.55 -8.66
C THR A 396 -2.37 -22.62 -7.89
N VAL A 397 -3.35 -22.22 -7.08
CA VAL A 397 -4.22 -23.17 -6.36
C VAL A 397 -4.97 -24.07 -7.35
N LEU A 398 -5.54 -23.51 -8.42
CA LEU A 398 -6.24 -24.28 -9.45
C LEU A 398 -5.34 -25.34 -10.09
N PHE A 399 -4.12 -24.98 -10.47
CA PHE A 399 -3.17 -25.91 -11.10
C PHE A 399 -2.70 -26.99 -10.14
N THR A 400 -2.45 -26.66 -8.87
CA THR A 400 -2.11 -27.67 -7.86
C THR A 400 -3.27 -28.60 -7.51
N SER A 401 -4.52 -28.14 -7.64
CA SER A 401 -5.70 -28.98 -7.43
C SER A 401 -5.97 -29.98 -8.55
N ILE A 402 -5.41 -29.76 -9.75
CA ILE A 402 -5.60 -30.66 -10.90
C ILE A 402 -4.61 -31.84 -10.79
N PRO A 403 -5.07 -33.09 -10.58
CA PRO A 403 -4.18 -34.23 -10.31
C PRO A 403 -3.06 -34.46 -11.34
N PRO A 404 -3.29 -34.40 -12.67
CA PRO A 404 -2.20 -34.62 -13.62
C PRO A 404 -1.12 -33.54 -13.54
N ILE A 405 -1.48 -32.29 -13.25
CA ILE A 405 -0.51 -31.20 -13.10
C ILE A 405 0.25 -31.35 -11.78
N ALA A 406 -0.47 -31.65 -10.69
CA ALA A 406 0.16 -31.90 -9.38
C ALA A 406 1.17 -33.05 -9.45
N ASN A 407 0.81 -34.15 -10.11
CA ASN A 407 1.70 -35.30 -10.31
C ASN A 407 2.91 -34.96 -11.20
N ALA A 408 2.71 -34.14 -12.24
CA ALA A 408 3.82 -33.65 -13.06
C ALA A 408 4.80 -32.76 -12.27
N ILE A 409 4.31 -32.00 -11.30
CA ILE A 409 5.16 -31.18 -10.42
C ILE A 409 5.89 -32.07 -9.40
N ARG A 410 5.19 -33.06 -8.81
CA ARG A 410 5.78 -34.03 -7.88
C ARG A 410 6.91 -34.84 -8.51
N SER A 411 6.73 -35.27 -9.77
CA SER A 411 7.74 -36.06 -10.48
C SER A 411 9.06 -35.31 -10.72
N LEU A 412 9.04 -33.96 -10.78
CA LEU A 412 10.25 -33.14 -10.87
C LEU A 412 11.17 -33.28 -9.64
N VAL A 413 10.60 -33.75 -8.53
CA VAL A 413 11.24 -33.83 -7.22
C VAL A 413 11.42 -35.30 -6.80
N GLY A 414 11.18 -36.24 -7.73
CA GLY A 414 11.33 -37.68 -7.50
C GLY A 414 10.22 -38.30 -6.66
N LEU A 415 9.03 -37.70 -6.64
CA LEU A 415 7.82 -38.22 -5.98
C LEU A 415 6.77 -38.74 -6.95
#